data_AF-A0A7L5G930-F1
#
_entry.id   AF-A0A7L5G930-F1
#
_cell.length_a   1.000
_cell.length_b   1.000
_cell.length_c   1.000
_cell.angle_alpha   90.00
_cell.angle_beta   90.00
_cell.angle_gamma   90.00
#
_symmetry.space_group_name_H-M   'P 1'
#
loop_
_entity.id
_entity.type
_entity.pdbx_description
1 polymer ?
#
loop_
_entity_poly.entity_id
_entity_poly.type
_entity_poly.pdbx_seq_one_letter_code
_entity_poly.pdbx_strand_id
1 'polypeptide(L)'
;MINNLIFLLVACGGLAFAKAQVIPTPKPVSKDSIAKAVEQYFYVDGDSLSAIELDKVLLIQDLNFDSRYERIRYLILKRKVEKVWPYAKLAAERLTVLDKRLASLETKNQKKKYSKMVEDYIEGEFKGELKKLSKTEGQILIKLIHRQTGNTAYDLLKRLRSGWSAFWFDKTASVFDMSLKEEYRPETVVDDFYVEDILMNSITDDKLEDQKPAIEFDYFAARAHWKSYERELPANYDSIQLAARAKRIQEYNVKKARKARRNN
;
A
#
# COMPACT_ATOMS: atom_id res chain seq x y z
N MET A 1 -61.72 9.80 -37.97
CA MET A 1 -61.03 8.50 -38.21
C MET A 1 -59.59 8.85 -38.60
N ILE A 2 -58.65 9.25 -37.73
CA ILE A 2 -57.99 8.60 -36.57
C ILE A 2 -57.56 7.17 -36.88
N ASN A 3 -56.24 6.91 -36.75
CA ASN A 3 -55.44 5.70 -37.05
C ASN A 3 -55.01 5.58 -38.53
N ASN A 4 -53.73 5.67 -38.91
CA ASN A 4 -52.58 4.93 -38.41
C ASN A 4 -51.28 5.75 -38.51
N LEU A 5 -50.86 6.33 -37.39
CA LEU A 5 -49.57 6.99 -37.20
C LEU A 5 -48.70 6.14 -36.26
N ILE A 6 -48.51 4.86 -36.58
CA ILE A 6 -47.64 3.94 -35.81
C ILE A 6 -47.05 2.91 -36.78
N PHE A 7 -46.17 3.32 -37.69
CA PHE A 7 -45.30 2.38 -38.42
C PHE A 7 -43.91 2.96 -38.74
N LEU A 8 -43.50 4.01 -38.03
CA LEU A 8 -42.24 4.73 -38.25
C LEU A 8 -41.38 4.79 -36.96
N LEU A 9 -41.47 3.74 -36.12
CA LEU A 9 -40.77 3.68 -34.83
C LEU A 9 -40.21 2.28 -34.48
N VAL A 10 -39.96 1.43 -35.48
CA VAL A 10 -39.37 0.08 -35.27
C VAL A 10 -38.03 -0.11 -35.99
N ALA A 11 -37.57 0.83 -36.83
CA ALA A 11 -36.34 0.67 -37.61
C ALA A 11 -35.06 1.32 -37.02
N CYS A 12 -35.11 1.92 -35.82
CA CYS A 12 -33.92 2.54 -35.19
C CYS A 12 -33.44 1.86 -33.89
N GLY A 13 -34.08 0.77 -33.45
CA GLY A 13 -33.76 0.12 -32.16
C GLY A 13 -32.68 -0.97 -32.19
N GLY A 14 -32.01 -1.21 -33.32
CA GLY A 14 -31.27 -2.47 -33.55
C GLY A 14 -29.74 -2.42 -33.56
N LEU A 15 -29.08 -1.26 -33.38
CA LEU A 15 -27.62 -1.16 -33.63
C LEU A 15 -26.76 -0.68 -32.44
N ALA A 16 -27.33 -0.48 -31.25
CA ALA A 16 -26.59 0.11 -30.12
C ALA A 16 -26.08 -0.89 -29.05
N PHE A 17 -26.18 -2.21 -29.26
CA PHE A 17 -25.75 -3.21 -28.26
C PHE A 17 -24.50 -4.03 -28.62
N ALA A 18 -23.85 -3.82 -29.77
CA ALA A 18 -22.72 -4.65 -30.21
C ALA A 18 -21.34 -4.25 -29.65
N LYS A 19 -21.23 -3.25 -28.77
CA LYS A 19 -19.93 -2.75 -28.25
C LYS A 19 -19.66 -3.09 -26.77
N ALA A 20 -20.52 -3.87 -26.11
CA ALA A 20 -20.41 -4.10 -24.65
C ALA A 20 -19.74 -5.43 -24.22
N GLN A 21 -19.27 -6.27 -25.16
CA GLN A 21 -18.46 -7.45 -24.83
C GLN A 21 -17.02 -7.22 -25.28
N VAL A 22 -16.26 -6.46 -24.48
CA VAL A 22 -14.81 -6.55 -24.54
C VAL A 22 -14.47 -7.89 -23.89
N ILE A 23 -14.01 -8.86 -24.69
CA ILE A 23 -13.45 -10.10 -24.16
C ILE A 23 -12.34 -9.66 -23.19
N PRO A 24 -12.37 -10.06 -21.90
CA PRO A 24 -11.30 -9.71 -20.98
C PRO A 24 -10.01 -10.24 -21.61
N THR A 25 -9.10 -9.33 -21.96
CA THR A 25 -7.78 -9.72 -22.43
C THR A 25 -7.19 -10.61 -21.34
N PRO A 26 -6.86 -11.89 -21.63
CA PRO A 26 -6.17 -12.70 -20.66
C PRO A 26 -4.90 -11.94 -20.29
N LYS A 27 -4.74 -11.65 -18.99
CA LYS A 27 -3.46 -11.13 -18.49
C LYS A 27 -2.37 -12.06 -19.04
N PRO A 28 -1.26 -11.53 -19.59
CA PRO A 28 -0.19 -12.39 -20.04
C PRO A 28 0.25 -13.24 -18.86
N VAL A 29 -0.07 -14.54 -18.91
CA VAL A 29 0.49 -15.50 -17.96
C VAL A 29 1.97 -15.52 -18.29
N SER A 30 2.80 -15.23 -17.28
CA SER A 30 4.24 -15.36 -17.39
C SER A 30 4.53 -16.76 -17.90
N LYS A 31 5.00 -16.86 -19.16
CA LYS A 31 5.49 -18.14 -19.68
C LYS A 31 6.80 -18.37 -18.96
N ASP A 32 6.80 -19.34 -18.05
CA ASP A 32 7.99 -19.78 -17.34
C ASP A 32 9.03 -20.18 -18.40
N SER A 33 9.95 -19.26 -18.63
CA SER A 33 11.02 -19.43 -19.59
C SER A 33 12.22 -19.75 -18.75
N ILE A 34 12.71 -20.98 -18.86
CA ILE A 34 14.03 -21.32 -18.35
C ILE A 34 14.99 -20.44 -19.16
N ALA A 35 15.34 -19.27 -18.62
CA ALA A 35 16.42 -18.46 -19.13
C ALA A 35 17.59 -19.43 -19.24
N LYS A 36 18.12 -19.64 -20.46
CA LYS A 36 19.21 -20.59 -20.75
C LYS A 36 20.18 -20.57 -19.58
N ALA A 37 20.07 -21.57 -18.70
CA ALA A 37 20.84 -21.59 -17.48
C ALA A 37 22.30 -21.59 -17.94
N VAL A 38 23.08 -20.60 -17.51
CA VAL A 38 24.53 -20.68 -17.65
C VAL A 38 24.88 -21.96 -16.89
N GLU A 39 25.24 -23.03 -17.62
CA GLU A 39 25.53 -24.33 -17.02
C GLU A 39 26.70 -24.14 -16.06
N GLN A 40 26.39 -24.00 -14.77
CA GLN A 40 27.38 -24.00 -13.72
C GLN A 40 27.74 -25.44 -13.45
N TYR A 41 28.99 -25.77 -13.74
CA TYR A 41 29.56 -27.07 -13.48
C TYR A 41 30.23 -27.07 -12.10
N PHE A 42 29.82 -28.01 -11.25
CA PHE A 42 30.46 -28.30 -9.98
C PHE A 42 31.31 -29.55 -10.15
N TYR A 43 32.60 -29.45 -9.81
CA TYR A 43 33.50 -30.60 -9.84
C TYR A 43 33.41 -31.34 -8.50
N VAL A 44 32.92 -32.57 -8.53
CA VAL A 44 32.83 -33.46 -7.36
C VAL A 44 33.46 -34.79 -7.73
N ASP A 45 34.45 -35.23 -6.96
CA ASP A 45 35.14 -36.52 -7.11
C ASP A 45 35.68 -36.81 -8.53
N GLY A 46 36.15 -35.78 -9.24
CA GLY A 46 36.73 -35.90 -10.58
C GLY A 46 35.70 -35.95 -11.72
N ASP A 47 34.42 -35.76 -11.42
CA ASP A 47 33.35 -35.64 -12.40
C ASP A 47 32.71 -34.24 -12.40
N SER A 48 32.19 -33.81 -13.55
CA SER A 48 31.58 -32.49 -13.74
C SER A 48 30.06 -32.62 -13.68
N LEU A 49 29.44 -32.10 -12.62
CA LEU A 49 27.99 -32.09 -12.47
C LEU A 49 27.43 -30.74 -12.90
N SER A 50 26.48 -30.71 -13.82
CA SER A 50 25.70 -29.51 -14.09
C SER A 50 24.71 -29.30 -12.94
N ALA A 51 24.72 -28.11 -12.34
CA ALA A 51 23.68 -27.73 -11.39
C ALA A 51 23.11 -26.37 -11.75
N ILE A 52 21.86 -26.18 -11.37
CA ILE A 52 21.11 -24.95 -11.57
C ILE A 52 20.81 -24.43 -10.17
N GLU A 53 21.31 -23.25 -9.84
CA GLU A 53 20.91 -22.56 -8.62
C GLU A 53 19.50 -22.00 -8.84
N LEU A 54 18.54 -22.53 -8.09
CA LEU A 54 17.16 -22.04 -8.11
C LEU A 54 17.04 -20.84 -7.16
N ASP A 55 16.20 -19.88 -7.55
CA ASP A 55 15.83 -18.80 -6.66
C ASP A 55 15.15 -19.37 -5.40
N LYS A 56 15.56 -18.87 -4.24
CA LYS A 56 14.96 -19.26 -2.96
C LYS A 56 13.52 -18.76 -2.91
N VAL A 57 12.57 -19.70 -2.84
CA VAL A 57 11.15 -19.38 -2.69
C VAL A 57 10.78 -19.39 -1.21
N LEU A 58 10.20 -18.29 -0.73
CA LEU A 58 9.66 -18.22 0.63
C LEU A 58 8.29 -18.93 0.66
N LEU A 59 8.18 -20.01 1.43
CA LEU A 59 6.89 -20.68 1.66
C LEU A 59 6.17 -20.02 2.84
N ILE A 60 5.17 -19.20 2.51
CA ILE A 60 4.38 -18.46 3.49
C ILE A 60 3.09 -19.22 3.72
N GLN A 61 2.80 -19.51 4.99
CA GLN A 61 1.55 -20.12 5.39
C GLN A 61 0.58 -19.03 5.83
N ASP A 62 -0.69 -19.17 5.44
CA ASP A 62 -1.76 -18.31 5.90
C ASP A 62 -1.78 -18.18 7.44
N LEU A 63 -2.14 -16.98 7.92
CA LEU A 63 -2.33 -16.73 9.34
C LEU A 63 -3.64 -17.37 9.82
N ASN A 64 -3.56 -18.13 10.90
CA ASN A 64 -4.72 -18.68 11.61
C ASN A 64 -4.95 -17.86 12.87
N PHE A 65 -6.16 -17.30 12.98
CA PHE A 65 -6.52 -16.41 14.08
C PHE A 65 -7.43 -17.11 15.10
N ASP A 66 -7.09 -16.98 16.38
CA ASP A 66 -7.94 -17.38 17.49
C ASP A 66 -9.04 -16.33 17.73
N SER A 67 -8.70 -15.05 17.60
CA SER A 67 -9.63 -13.93 17.73
C SER A 67 -10.39 -13.66 16.43
N ARG A 68 -11.73 -13.62 16.50
CA ARG A 68 -12.55 -13.21 15.35
C ARG A 68 -12.35 -11.73 15.04
N TYR A 69 -12.09 -10.91 16.05
CA TYR A 69 -11.83 -9.49 15.86
C TYR A 69 -10.53 -9.26 15.09
N GLU A 70 -9.43 -9.91 15.48
CA GLU A 70 -8.14 -9.81 14.79
C GLU A 70 -8.23 -10.31 13.34
N ARG A 71 -8.93 -11.42 13.10
CA ARG A 71 -9.18 -11.90 11.73
C ARG A 71 -9.88 -10.84 10.87
N ILE A 72 -10.91 -10.18 11.40
CA ILE A 72 -11.63 -9.13 10.66
C ILE A 72 -10.73 -7.90 10.45
N ARG A 73 -9.95 -7.51 11.47
CA ARG A 73 -8.97 -6.41 11.38
C ARG A 73 -7.96 -6.69 10.28
N TYR A 74 -7.38 -7.89 10.23
CA TYR A 74 -6.45 -8.32 9.19
C TYR A 74 -7.08 -8.24 7.80
N LEU A 75 -8.30 -8.75 7.60
CA LEU A 75 -8.99 -8.69 6.30
C LEU A 75 -9.32 -7.26 5.85
N ILE A 76 -9.65 -6.37 6.79
CA ILE A 76 -9.84 -4.95 6.49
C ILE A 76 -8.51 -4.31 6.09
N LEU A 77 -7.43 -4.64 6.80
CA LEU A 77 -6.09 -4.16 6.51
C LEU A 77 -5.62 -4.66 5.13
N LYS A 78 -5.87 -5.92 4.79
CA LYS A 78 -5.57 -6.52 3.49
C LYS A 78 -6.09 -5.68 2.33
N ARG A 79 -7.39 -5.36 2.34
CA ARG A 79 -8.01 -4.51 1.32
C ARG A 79 -7.37 -3.12 1.22
N LYS A 80 -6.96 -2.54 2.36
CA LYS A 80 -6.30 -1.22 2.39
C LYS A 80 -4.89 -1.29 1.83
N VAL A 81 -4.10 -2.29 2.23
CA VAL A 81 -2.73 -2.50 1.76
C VAL A 81 -2.72 -2.74 0.26
N GLU A 82 -3.56 -3.64 -0.25
CA GLU A 82 -3.68 -3.89 -1.70
C GLU A 82 -4.04 -2.63 -2.48
N LYS A 83 -4.93 -1.79 -1.95
CA LYS A 83 -5.30 -0.51 -2.55
C LYS A 83 -4.16 0.52 -2.49
N VAL A 84 -3.40 0.56 -1.41
CA VAL A 84 -2.38 1.59 -1.15
C VAL A 84 -1.05 1.25 -1.82
N TRP A 85 -0.72 -0.03 -1.98
CA TRP A 85 0.57 -0.49 -2.47
C TRP A 85 1.03 0.13 -3.80
N PRO A 86 0.20 0.20 -4.87
CA PRO A 86 0.63 0.81 -6.13
C PRO A 86 1.06 2.26 -5.97
N TYR A 87 0.38 3.00 -5.07
CA TYR A 87 0.76 4.38 -4.75
C TYR A 87 2.06 4.44 -3.97
N ALA A 88 2.26 3.53 -3.00
CA ALA A 88 3.47 3.48 -2.19
C ALA A 88 4.72 3.16 -3.01
N LYS A 89 4.63 2.19 -3.92
CA LYS A 89 5.72 1.83 -4.84
C LYS A 89 6.14 3.02 -5.70
N LEU A 90 5.17 3.63 -6.39
CA LEU A 90 5.41 4.80 -7.24
C LEU A 90 5.91 6.00 -6.43
N ALA A 91 5.42 6.18 -5.19
CA ALA A 91 5.92 7.20 -4.27
C ALA A 91 7.39 7.01 -3.96
N ALA A 92 7.75 5.80 -3.54
CA ALA A 92 9.11 5.44 -3.15
C ALA A 92 10.07 5.64 -4.32
N GLU A 93 9.73 5.12 -5.50
CA GLU A 93 10.55 5.27 -6.72
C GLU A 93 10.78 6.74 -7.07
N ARG A 94 9.71 7.54 -7.11
CA ARG A 94 9.79 8.98 -7.39
C ARG A 94 10.66 9.68 -6.35
N LEU A 95 10.39 9.47 -5.06
CA LEU A 95 11.17 10.11 -3.97
C LEU A 95 12.65 9.72 -4.03
N THR A 96 12.98 8.46 -4.28
CA THR A 96 14.37 8.00 -4.43
C THR A 96 15.06 8.66 -5.62
N VAL A 97 14.40 8.81 -6.77
CA VAL A 97 14.97 9.51 -7.94
C VAL A 97 15.20 10.99 -7.63
N LEU A 98 14.24 11.64 -6.98
CA LEU A 98 14.33 13.04 -6.60
C LEU A 98 15.44 13.27 -5.57
N ASP A 99 15.58 12.39 -4.58
CA ASP A 99 16.65 12.45 -3.55
C ASP A 99 18.03 12.29 -4.20
N LYS A 100 18.20 11.31 -5.10
CA LYS A 100 19.44 11.12 -5.88
C LYS A 100 19.81 12.36 -6.69
N ARG A 101 18.83 12.96 -7.40
CA ARG A 101 19.07 14.17 -8.20
C ARG A 101 19.35 15.38 -7.33
N LEU A 102 18.70 15.51 -6.16
CA LEU A 102 19.00 16.60 -5.23
C LEU A 102 20.43 16.47 -4.67
N ALA A 103 20.86 15.24 -4.36
CA ALA A 103 22.19 14.94 -3.87
C ALA A 103 23.29 15.28 -4.90
N SER A 104 23.02 15.11 -6.19
CA SER A 104 23.99 15.40 -7.26
C SER A 104 24.16 16.90 -7.58
N LEU A 105 23.36 17.80 -7.00
CA LEU A 105 23.51 19.24 -7.23
C LEU A 105 24.62 19.80 -6.34
N GLU A 106 25.48 20.66 -6.90
CA GLU A 106 26.62 21.21 -6.16
C GLU A 106 26.25 22.50 -5.42
N THR A 107 25.51 23.39 -6.09
CA THR A 107 25.27 24.75 -5.55
C THR A 107 23.98 24.85 -4.73
N LYS A 108 24.01 25.69 -3.68
CA LYS A 108 22.83 25.99 -2.85
C LYS A 108 21.65 26.54 -3.67
N ASN A 109 21.93 27.32 -4.71
CA ASN A 109 20.90 27.90 -5.58
C ASN A 109 20.22 26.85 -6.46
N GLN A 110 20.97 25.91 -7.02
CA GLN A 110 20.40 24.78 -7.76
C GLN A 110 19.54 23.91 -6.85
N LYS A 111 20.06 23.54 -5.66
CA LYS A 111 19.29 22.78 -4.66
C LYS A 111 17.98 23.47 -4.33
N LYS A 112 18.01 24.78 -4.03
CA LYS A 112 16.81 25.57 -3.73
C LYS A 112 15.78 25.56 -4.87
N LYS A 113 16.21 25.75 -6.12
CA LYS A 113 15.31 25.73 -7.29
C LYS A 113 14.70 24.34 -7.52
N TYR A 114 15.53 23.30 -7.40
CA TYR A 114 15.09 21.92 -7.59
C TYR A 114 14.14 21.46 -6.49
N SER A 115 14.46 21.75 -5.23
CA SER A 115 13.58 21.54 -4.07
C SER A 115 12.19 22.11 -4.28
N LYS A 116 12.10 23.35 -4.78
CA LYS A 116 10.80 23.99 -5.03
C LYS A 116 10.00 23.27 -6.13
N MET A 117 10.66 22.87 -7.22
CA MET A 117 10.03 22.07 -8.27
C MET A 117 9.52 20.72 -7.73
N VAL A 118 10.30 20.07 -6.87
CA VAL A 118 9.90 18.81 -6.22
C VAL A 118 8.71 19.02 -5.31
N GLU A 119 8.71 20.08 -4.50
CA GLU A 119 7.58 20.45 -3.66
C GLU A 119 6.31 20.65 -4.50
N ASP A 120 6.36 21.47 -5.55
CA ASP A 120 5.22 21.70 -6.44
C ASP A 120 4.71 20.40 -7.09
N TYR A 121 5.63 19.50 -7.46
CA TYR A 121 5.29 18.18 -8.01
C TYR A 121 4.62 17.27 -6.98
N ILE A 122 5.16 17.21 -5.75
CA ILE A 122 4.56 16.42 -4.67
C ILE A 122 3.19 17.00 -4.31
N GLU A 123 3.06 18.33 -4.26
CA GLU A 123 1.80 19.00 -4.04
C GLU A 123 0.75 18.74 -5.12
N GLY A 124 1.14 18.73 -6.38
CA GLY A 124 0.23 18.47 -7.50
C GLY A 124 -0.21 17.01 -7.54
N GLU A 125 0.76 16.10 -7.55
CA GLU A 125 0.55 14.67 -7.79
C GLU A 125 0.09 13.94 -6.53
N PHE A 126 0.77 14.14 -5.40
CA PHE A 126 0.51 13.35 -4.19
C PHE A 126 -0.65 13.88 -3.36
N LYS A 127 -0.92 15.20 -3.36
CA LYS A 127 -2.06 15.75 -2.62
C LYS A 127 -3.40 15.24 -3.12
N GLY A 128 -3.52 15.08 -4.44
CA GLY A 128 -4.69 14.50 -5.08
C GLY A 128 -4.91 13.06 -4.61
N GLU A 129 -3.85 12.24 -4.65
CA GLU A 129 -3.93 10.84 -4.23
C GLU A 129 -4.13 10.69 -2.72
N LEU A 130 -3.40 11.44 -1.89
CA LEU A 130 -3.56 11.45 -0.43
C LEU A 130 -4.97 11.85 0.00
N LYS A 131 -5.64 12.76 -0.73
CA LYS A 131 -7.04 13.13 -0.47
C LYS A 131 -8.03 12.01 -0.76
N LYS A 132 -7.71 11.08 -1.68
CA LYS A 132 -8.55 9.91 -1.98
C LYS A 132 -8.40 8.81 -0.93
N LEU A 133 -7.33 8.87 -0.14
CA LEU A 133 -7.07 7.92 0.94
C LEU A 133 -7.75 8.37 2.23
N SER A 134 -8.33 7.42 2.94
CA SER A 134 -8.71 7.59 4.34
C SER A 134 -7.47 7.79 5.21
N LYS A 135 -7.65 8.33 6.41
CA LYS A 135 -6.54 8.57 7.35
C LYS A 135 -5.67 7.33 7.58
N THR A 136 -6.30 6.16 7.78
CA THR A 136 -5.58 4.90 7.99
C THR A 136 -4.87 4.40 6.73
N GLU A 137 -5.44 4.64 5.55
CA GLU A 137 -4.76 4.29 4.29
C GLU A 137 -3.54 5.20 4.06
N GLY A 138 -3.63 6.49 4.41
CA GLY A 138 -2.49 7.41 4.41
C GLY A 138 -1.38 7.00 5.39
N GLN A 139 -1.74 6.48 6.56
CA GLN A 139 -0.76 5.92 7.52
C GLN A 139 -0.02 4.72 6.94
N ILE A 140 -0.77 3.77 6.34
CA ILE A 140 -0.18 2.61 5.65
C ILE A 140 0.76 3.08 4.53
N LEU A 141 0.35 4.06 3.71
CA LEU A 141 1.18 4.60 2.63
C LEU A 141 2.52 5.11 3.15
N ILE A 142 2.51 5.89 4.23
CA ILE A 142 3.73 6.45 4.81
C ILE A 142 4.67 5.35 5.31
N LYS A 143 4.13 4.36 6.01
CA LYS A 143 4.90 3.21 6.49
C LYS A 143 5.50 2.40 5.35
N LEU A 144 4.75 2.19 4.27
CA LEU A 144 5.24 1.51 3.07
C LEU A 144 6.35 2.32 2.37
N ILE A 145 6.28 3.65 2.35
CA ILE A 145 7.38 4.48 1.85
C ILE A 145 8.65 4.25 2.68
N HIS A 146 8.53 4.20 4.01
CA HIS A 146 9.67 3.85 4.87
C HIS A 146 10.22 2.46 4.55
N ARG A 147 9.35 1.45 4.41
CA ARG A 147 9.73 0.08 4.00
C ARG A 147 10.56 0.07 2.72
N GLN A 148 10.19 0.88 1.73
CA GLN A 148 10.80 0.88 0.40
C GLN A 148 12.02 1.77 0.23
N THR A 149 12.15 2.82 1.05
CA THR A 149 13.23 3.81 0.91
C THR A 149 14.24 3.78 2.06
N GLY A 150 13.92 3.07 3.14
CA GLY A 150 14.72 3.06 4.38
C GLY A 150 14.75 4.39 5.13
N ASN A 151 13.95 5.36 4.69
CA ASN A 151 13.91 6.70 5.29
C ASN A 151 12.46 7.02 5.64
N THR A 152 12.25 7.70 6.77
CA THR A 152 10.89 8.15 7.10
C THR A 152 10.44 9.16 6.04
N ALA A 153 9.13 9.23 5.80
CA ALA A 153 8.59 10.25 4.89
C ALA A 153 9.01 11.66 5.37
N TYR A 154 9.04 11.87 6.69
CA TYR A 154 9.58 13.09 7.30
C TYR A 154 11.02 13.36 6.88
N ASP A 155 11.92 12.38 6.94
CA ASP A 155 13.33 12.56 6.59
C ASP A 155 13.53 12.84 5.09
N LEU A 156 12.84 12.09 4.23
CA LEU A 156 12.85 12.32 2.78
C LEU A 156 12.45 13.76 2.47
N LEU A 157 11.39 14.24 3.11
CA LEU A 157 10.84 15.55 2.83
C LEU A 157 11.64 16.67 3.50
N LYS A 158 12.23 16.41 4.68
CA LYS A 158 13.17 17.33 5.35
C LYS A 158 14.43 17.57 4.49
N ARG A 159 14.96 16.52 3.84
CA ARG A 159 16.12 16.63 2.94
C ARG A 159 15.82 17.46 1.70
N LEU A 160 14.58 17.42 1.22
CA LEU A 160 14.10 18.23 0.10
C LEU A 160 14.05 19.76 0.39
N ARG A 161 14.52 20.23 1.57
CA ARG A 161 14.83 21.62 2.01
C ARG A 161 13.84 22.20 3.05
N SER A 162 14.40 23.05 3.91
CA SER A 162 13.85 23.95 4.94
C SER A 162 12.73 24.93 4.54
N GLY A 163 11.94 24.63 3.51
CA GLY A 163 10.87 25.50 3.03
C GLY A 163 9.62 24.76 2.57
N TRP A 164 9.50 23.46 2.88
CA TRP A 164 8.23 22.76 2.70
C TRP A 164 7.15 23.58 3.41
N SER A 165 6.14 23.97 2.65
CA SER A 165 5.14 24.93 3.08
C SER A 165 4.61 24.55 4.46
N ALA A 166 4.76 25.45 5.43
CA ALA A 166 4.10 25.35 6.73
C ALA A 166 2.59 25.07 6.56
N PHE A 167 2.03 25.41 5.40
CA PHE A 167 0.66 25.09 5.00
C PHE A 167 0.34 23.58 4.98
N TRP A 168 1.26 22.70 4.55
CA TRP A 168 1.07 21.25 4.68
C TRP A 168 1.03 20.83 6.15
N PHE A 169 1.84 21.50 6.96
CA PHE A 169 1.94 21.22 8.38
C PHE A 169 0.71 21.73 9.18
N ASP A 170 0.18 22.90 8.86
CA ASP A 170 -0.81 23.59 9.69
C ASP A 170 -2.23 22.98 9.63
N LYS A 171 -2.67 22.48 8.47
CA LYS A 171 -4.05 21.95 8.32
C LYS A 171 -4.14 20.43 8.32
N THR A 172 -3.05 19.75 8.01
CA THR A 172 -3.01 18.29 7.88
C THR A 172 -2.12 17.64 8.94
N ALA A 173 -1.18 18.37 9.57
CA ALA A 173 -0.05 17.70 10.18
C ALA A 173 -0.07 17.43 11.68
N SER A 174 -1.09 17.74 12.48
CA SER A 174 -1.09 17.10 13.82
C SER A 174 -1.22 15.58 13.71
N VAL A 175 -2.04 15.09 12.78
CA VAL A 175 -2.26 13.64 12.56
C VAL A 175 -1.22 13.04 11.62
N PHE A 176 -0.86 13.79 10.56
CA PHE A 176 0.11 13.31 9.60
C PHE A 176 1.56 13.50 10.06
N ASP A 177 1.95 14.51 10.85
CA ASP A 177 3.35 14.67 11.31
C ASP A 177 3.80 13.52 12.20
N MET A 178 2.93 13.03 13.09
CA MET A 178 3.20 11.80 13.85
C MET A 178 3.44 10.63 12.89
N SER A 179 2.52 10.44 11.94
CA SER A 179 2.59 9.34 10.98
C SER A 179 3.80 9.45 10.05
N LEU A 180 4.20 10.66 9.64
CA LEU A 180 5.34 10.93 8.74
C LEU A 180 6.69 10.54 9.35
N LYS A 181 6.77 10.57 10.69
CA LYS A 181 7.95 10.16 11.46
C LYS A 181 7.90 8.69 11.89
N GLU A 182 6.76 8.01 11.72
CA GLU A 182 6.66 6.60 12.07
C GLU A 182 7.51 5.75 11.14
N GLU A 183 8.24 4.84 11.75
CA GLU A 183 9.01 3.82 11.06
C GLU A 183 8.18 2.55 10.86
N TYR A 184 8.55 1.79 9.84
CA TYR A 184 7.99 0.47 9.59
C TYR A 184 8.78 -0.58 10.36
N ARG A 185 8.12 -1.22 11.34
CA ARG A 185 8.78 -2.13 12.30
C ARG A 185 7.99 -3.44 12.46
N PRO A 186 7.98 -4.32 11.45
CA PRO A 186 7.19 -5.54 11.47
C PRO A 186 7.55 -6.49 12.63
N GLU A 187 8.79 -6.51 13.10
CA GLU A 187 9.22 -7.38 14.19
C GLU A 187 8.62 -7.05 15.56
N THR A 188 8.22 -5.79 15.77
CA THR A 188 7.77 -5.29 17.08
C THR A 188 6.35 -4.74 17.06
N VAL A 189 5.87 -4.29 15.91
CA VAL A 189 4.54 -3.71 15.73
C VAL A 189 3.67 -4.70 14.96
N VAL A 190 2.64 -5.23 15.62
CA VAL A 190 1.73 -6.24 15.05
C VAL A 190 1.02 -5.75 13.78
N ASP A 191 0.61 -4.47 13.73
CA ASP A 191 0.02 -3.92 12.52
C ASP A 191 1.00 -3.89 11.34
N ASP A 192 2.29 -3.63 11.60
CA ASP A 192 3.31 -3.61 10.57
C ASP A 192 3.63 -5.02 10.09
N PHE A 193 3.64 -5.99 11.00
CA PHE A 193 3.70 -7.42 10.65
C PHE A 193 2.52 -7.83 9.77
N TYR A 194 1.28 -7.45 10.12
CA TYR A 194 0.13 -7.76 9.26
C TYR A 194 0.29 -7.17 7.87
N VAL A 195 0.74 -5.92 7.76
CA VAL A 195 1.03 -5.31 6.46
C VAL A 195 2.07 -6.14 5.70
N GLU A 196 3.13 -6.60 6.35
CA GLU A 196 4.20 -7.36 5.70
C GLU A 196 3.70 -8.71 5.20
N ASP A 197 2.98 -9.43 6.06
CA ASP A 197 2.36 -10.70 5.72
C ASP A 197 1.38 -10.56 4.54
N ILE A 198 0.57 -9.50 4.52
CA ILE A 198 -0.32 -9.20 3.41
C ILE A 198 0.46 -8.95 2.13
N LEU A 199 1.53 -8.14 2.18
CA LEU A 199 2.35 -7.84 1.01
C LEU A 199 2.95 -9.10 0.43
N MET A 200 3.61 -9.89 1.28
CA MET A 200 4.27 -11.11 0.83
C MET A 200 3.28 -12.08 0.19
N ASN A 201 2.15 -12.37 0.85
CA ASN A 201 1.11 -13.24 0.26
C ASN A 201 0.54 -12.66 -1.04
N SER A 202 0.32 -11.35 -1.12
CA SER A 202 -0.26 -10.73 -2.32
C SER A 202 0.72 -10.62 -3.48
N ILE A 203 2.03 -10.53 -3.20
CA ILE A 203 3.10 -10.60 -4.19
C ILE A 203 3.26 -12.03 -4.69
N THR A 204 3.28 -13.02 -3.79
CA THR A 204 3.31 -14.44 -4.14
C THR A 204 2.11 -14.87 -4.99
N ASP A 205 0.94 -14.28 -4.73
CA ASP A 205 -0.29 -14.48 -5.51
C ASP A 205 -0.32 -13.72 -6.86
N ASP A 206 0.76 -13.05 -7.27
CA ASP A 206 0.83 -12.16 -8.45
C ASP A 206 -0.26 -11.05 -8.49
N LYS A 207 -0.80 -10.68 -7.32
CA LYS A 207 -1.81 -9.59 -7.20
C LYS A 207 -1.16 -8.22 -7.15
N LEU A 208 0.03 -8.14 -6.56
CA LEU A 208 0.81 -6.93 -6.42
C LEU A 208 2.16 -7.09 -7.12
N GLU A 209 2.63 -6.02 -7.76
CA GLU A 209 3.98 -6.00 -8.31
C GLU A 209 5.01 -6.01 -7.18
N ASP A 210 6.01 -6.88 -7.30
CA ASP A 210 7.07 -6.98 -6.31
C ASP A 210 7.93 -5.70 -6.25
N GLN A 211 8.36 -5.39 -5.03
CA GLN A 211 9.37 -4.39 -4.73
C GLN A 211 10.07 -4.75 -3.42
N LYS A 212 11.34 -5.13 -3.55
CA LYS A 212 12.21 -5.51 -2.43
C LYS A 212 12.29 -4.37 -1.40
N PRO A 213 12.05 -4.64 -0.10
CA PRO A 213 12.22 -3.63 0.94
C PRO A 213 13.66 -3.12 0.99
N ALA A 214 13.83 -1.84 1.28
CA ALA A 214 15.15 -1.25 1.53
C ALA A 214 15.65 -1.49 2.96
N ILE A 215 14.73 -1.79 3.89
CA ILE A 215 15.05 -2.15 5.27
C ILE A 215 15.19 -3.67 5.41
N GLU A 216 16.09 -4.10 6.29
CA GLU A 216 16.24 -5.50 6.65
C GLU A 216 15.43 -5.79 7.93
N PHE A 217 14.72 -6.92 7.93
CA PHE A 217 14.01 -7.47 9.08
C PHE A 217 13.79 -8.97 8.87
N ASP A 218 13.62 -9.72 9.95
CA ASP A 218 13.30 -11.14 9.95
C ASP A 218 11.79 -11.35 10.02
N TYR A 219 11.22 -11.79 8.89
CA TYR A 219 9.80 -12.14 8.79
C TYR A 219 9.39 -13.23 9.79
N PHE A 220 10.23 -14.22 10.05
CA PHE A 220 9.91 -15.32 10.97
C PHE A 220 9.96 -14.87 12.42
N ALA A 221 10.89 -13.98 12.78
CA ALA A 221 10.89 -13.33 14.09
C ALA A 221 9.62 -12.50 14.31
N ALA A 222 9.22 -11.71 13.30
CA ALA A 222 7.98 -10.94 13.32
C ALA A 222 6.74 -11.84 13.48
N ARG A 223 6.69 -12.96 12.76
CA ARG A 223 5.62 -13.94 12.86
C ARG A 223 5.58 -14.62 14.23
N ALA A 224 6.72 -14.91 14.82
CA ALA A 224 6.81 -15.46 16.17
C ALA A 224 6.27 -14.46 17.22
N HIS A 225 6.65 -13.18 17.10
CA HIS A 225 6.15 -12.11 17.95
C HIS A 225 4.63 -11.91 17.82
N TRP A 226 4.10 -11.96 16.60
CA TRP A 226 2.65 -11.94 16.39
C TRP A 226 1.95 -13.13 17.06
N LYS A 227 2.51 -14.33 16.96
CA LYS A 227 1.94 -15.53 17.58
C LYS A 227 1.94 -15.45 19.11
N SER A 228 2.96 -14.84 19.74
CA SER A 228 2.93 -14.56 21.18
C SER A 228 1.86 -13.53 21.53
N TYR A 229 1.78 -12.44 20.74
CA TYR A 229 0.74 -11.42 20.92
C TYR A 229 -0.67 -12.03 20.89
N GLU A 230 -0.94 -12.94 19.93
CA GLU A 230 -2.25 -13.58 19.81
C GLU A 230 -2.56 -14.50 21.00
N ARG A 231 -1.56 -15.27 21.47
CA ARG A 231 -1.71 -16.12 22.65
C ARG A 231 -1.98 -15.32 23.94
N GLU A 232 -1.44 -14.12 24.01
CA GLU A 232 -1.58 -13.22 25.17
C GLU A 232 -2.89 -12.41 25.14
N LEU A 233 -3.73 -12.55 24.10
CA LEU A 233 -5.02 -11.88 24.06
C LEU A 233 -5.91 -12.36 25.21
N PRO A 234 -6.62 -11.44 25.91
CA PRO A 234 -7.53 -11.84 26.96
C PRO A 234 -8.72 -12.62 26.39
N ALA A 235 -9.25 -13.59 27.15
CA ALA A 235 -10.36 -14.45 26.69
C ALA A 235 -11.60 -13.67 26.21
N ASN A 236 -11.84 -12.47 26.75
CA ASN A 236 -12.94 -11.59 26.39
C ASN A 236 -12.56 -10.48 25.38
N TYR A 237 -11.39 -10.56 24.74
CA TYR A 237 -10.85 -9.55 23.83
C TYR A 237 -11.87 -9.10 22.76
N ASP A 238 -12.47 -10.05 22.05
CA ASP A 238 -13.44 -9.78 20.99
C ASP A 238 -14.62 -8.94 21.50
N SER A 239 -15.16 -9.32 22.66
CA SER A 239 -16.29 -8.62 23.27
C SER A 239 -15.92 -7.19 23.68
N ILE A 240 -14.73 -7.00 24.25
CA ILE A 240 -14.20 -5.68 24.65
C ILE A 240 -14.07 -4.77 23.43
N GLN A 241 -13.45 -5.28 22.36
CA GLN A 241 -13.21 -4.50 21.15
C GLN A 241 -14.51 -4.14 20.41
N LEU A 242 -15.48 -5.08 20.38
CA LEU A 242 -16.80 -4.83 19.81
C LEU A 242 -17.56 -3.76 20.62
N ALA A 243 -17.53 -3.82 21.95
CA ALA A 243 -18.14 -2.81 22.80
C ALA A 243 -17.49 -1.43 22.60
N ALA A 244 -16.15 -1.35 22.56
CA ALA A 244 -15.42 -0.12 22.29
C ALA A 244 -15.75 0.46 20.91
N ARG A 245 -15.90 -0.38 19.89
CA ARG A 245 -16.34 0.03 18.54
C ARG A 245 -17.76 0.57 18.56
N ALA A 246 -18.70 -0.11 19.23
CA ALA A 246 -20.08 0.33 19.35
C ALA A 246 -20.17 1.72 20.01
N LYS A 247 -19.41 1.94 21.09
CA LYS A 247 -19.33 3.24 21.76
C LYS A 247 -18.82 4.35 20.83
N ARG A 248 -17.74 4.11 20.08
CA ARG A 248 -17.23 5.09 19.10
C ARG A 248 -18.26 5.44 18.03
N ILE A 249 -19.02 4.45 17.55
CA ILE A 249 -20.08 4.68 16.56
C ILE A 249 -21.21 5.54 17.15
N GLN A 250 -21.63 5.25 18.38
CA GLN A 250 -22.63 6.06 19.08
C GLN A 250 -22.16 7.51 19.26
N GLU A 251 -20.94 7.74 19.74
CA GLU A 251 -20.36 9.08 19.90
C GLU A 251 -20.29 9.84 18.56
N TYR A 252 -19.88 9.16 17.49
CA TYR A 252 -19.85 9.74 16.15
C TYR A 252 -21.25 10.15 15.68
N ASN A 253 -22.25 9.28 15.86
CA ASN A 253 -23.63 9.56 15.47
C ASN A 253 -24.21 10.75 16.23
N VAL A 254 -23.95 10.85 17.54
CA VAL A 254 -24.37 12.01 18.36
C VAL A 254 -23.70 13.29 17.88
N LYS A 255 -22.38 13.28 17.63
CA LYS A 255 -21.65 14.45 17.10
C LYS A 255 -22.19 14.88 15.73
N LYS A 256 -22.46 13.92 14.84
CA LYS A 256 -23.04 14.16 13.52
C LYS A 256 -24.43 14.78 13.61
N ALA A 257 -25.30 14.25 14.49
CA ALA A 257 -26.64 14.80 14.73
C ALA A 257 -26.58 16.24 15.29
N ARG A 258 -25.69 16.51 16.24
CA ARG A 258 -25.46 17.87 16.78
C ARG A 258 -25.01 18.84 15.69
N LYS A 259 -24.10 18.42 14.80
CA LYS A 259 -23.63 19.25 13.68
C LYS A 259 -24.75 19.53 12.68
N ALA A 260 -25.58 18.54 12.36
CA ALA A 260 -26.74 18.71 11.50
C ALA A 260 -27.74 19.73 12.08
N ARG A 261 -28.02 19.67 13.39
CA ARG A 261 -28.88 20.64 14.09
C ARG A 261 -28.33 22.07 14.12
N ARG A 262 -27.01 22.27 14.05
CA ARG A 262 -26.38 23.60 14.02
C ARG A 262 -26.34 24.21 12.62
N ASN A 263 -26.53 23.39 11.59
CA ASN A 263 -26.46 23.80 10.19
C ASN A 263 -27.86 23.99 9.56
N ASN A 264 -28.93 23.58 10.26
CA ASN A 264 -30.33 23.90 9.97
C ASN A 264 -30.76 25.07 10.86
#